data_AF-A0A653CLM8-F1
#
_entry.id   AF-A0A653CLM8-F1
#
_cell.length_a   1.000
_cell.length_b   1.000
_cell.length_c   1.000
_cell.angle_alpha   90.00
_cell.angle_beta   90.00
_cell.angle_gamma   90.00
#
_symmetry.space_group_name_H-M   'P 1'
#
loop_
_entity.id
_entity.type
_entity.pdbx_description
1 polymer ?
#
loop_
_entity_poly.entity_id
_entity_poly.type
_entity_poly.pdbx_seq_one_letter_code
_entity_poly.pdbx_strand_id
1 'polypeptide(L)'
;MTEMIGELFLPMDMPEPPKEGFFKGLFGGGVRSLDREELFGESSGKGSKSVARHIPGNLSDLNQRATSASSEVSRAHRLVLERGDKLNQLEERAEKMRSEAEVFSSSAHDLMLKYKDKKWYQL
;
A
#
# COMPACT_ATOMS: atom_id res chain seq x y z
N MET A 1 -14.29 28.85 12.00
CA MET A 1 -13.70 28.25 10.78
C MET A 1 -12.23 28.66 10.75
N THR A 2 -11.37 27.89 11.41
CA THR A 2 -9.89 27.95 11.59
C THR A 2 -9.65 27.17 12.89
N GLU A 3 -8.85 26.12 13.04
CA GLU A 3 -7.79 25.49 12.25
C GLU A 3 -7.67 24.05 12.77
N MET A 4 -8.02 23.05 11.96
CA MET A 4 -7.48 21.70 12.13
C MET A 4 -6.12 21.68 11.44
N ILE A 5 -5.08 22.18 12.11
CA ILE A 5 -3.69 21.97 11.71
C ILE A 5 -3.18 20.81 12.54
N GLY A 6 -3.21 19.60 11.98
CA GLY A 6 -2.54 18.45 12.57
C GLY A 6 -1.03 18.63 12.45
N GLU A 7 -0.30 18.44 13.55
CA GLU A 7 1.17 18.46 13.56
C GLU A 7 1.70 17.29 12.71
N LEU A 8 2.34 17.59 11.57
CA LEU A 8 2.90 16.63 10.62
C LEU A 8 4.36 16.26 10.95
N PHE A 9 4.78 16.34 12.20
CA PHE A 9 6.16 15.99 12.56
C PHE A 9 6.26 15.39 13.96
N LEU A 10 6.67 14.12 14.01
CA LEU A 10 7.08 13.45 15.23
C LEU A 10 8.61 13.38 15.24
N PRO A 11 9.31 14.06 16.16
CA PRO A 11 10.75 13.91 16.29
C PRO A 11 11.06 12.47 16.68
N MET A 12 11.79 11.77 15.82
CA MET A 12 12.32 10.43 16.10
C MET A 12 13.81 10.54 16.36
N ASP A 13 14.29 9.90 17.42
CA ASP A 13 15.71 9.81 17.69
C ASP A 13 16.42 9.06 16.56
N MET A 14 17.59 9.56 16.16
CA MET A 14 18.35 8.92 15.10
C MET A 14 18.78 7.52 15.52
N PRO A 15 18.64 6.51 14.65
CA PRO A 15 19.04 5.15 14.97
C PRO A 15 20.54 5.08 15.30
N GLU A 16 20.90 4.20 16.26
CA GLU A 16 22.29 4.01 16.64
C GLU A 16 23.15 3.62 15.43
N PRO A 17 24.35 4.22 15.30
CA PRO A 17 25.21 3.93 14.18
C PRO A 17 25.59 2.44 14.15
N PRO A 18 25.63 1.83 12.96
CA PRO A 18 25.89 0.41 12.82
C PRO A 18 27.22 0.02 13.48
N LYS A 19 27.21 -1.07 14.25
CA LYS A 19 28.41 -1.61 14.90
C LYS A 19 29.45 -1.98 13.85
N GLU A 20 30.67 -1.46 14.01
CA GLU A 20 31.75 -1.62 13.05
C GLU A 20 32.02 -3.10 12.73
N GLY A 21 31.76 -3.50 11.48
CA GLY A 21 32.01 -4.84 10.98
C GLY A 21 33.49 -5.10 10.67
N PHE A 22 33.84 -6.39 10.70
CA PHE A 22 35.16 -7.04 10.55
C PHE A 22 36.08 -6.59 9.39
N PHE A 23 35.67 -5.67 8.50
CA PHE A 23 36.46 -5.22 7.33
C PHE A 23 37.40 -4.02 7.59
N LYS A 24 37.65 -3.66 8.85
CA LYS A 24 38.49 -2.50 9.23
C LYS A 24 39.97 -2.59 8.82
N GLY A 25 40.44 -3.74 8.29
CA GLY A 25 41.85 -3.99 7.94
C GLY A 25 42.25 -3.93 6.45
N LEU A 26 41.33 -4.12 5.50
CA LEU A 26 41.69 -4.17 4.06
C LEU A 26 41.40 -2.84 3.31
N PHE A 27 40.55 -1.98 3.88
CA PHE A 27 40.39 -0.57 3.49
C PHE A 27 40.63 0.28 4.74
N GLY A 28 41.87 0.25 5.23
CA GLY A 28 42.27 0.81 6.52
C GLY A 28 41.84 2.26 6.73
N GLY A 29 41.14 2.47 7.85
CA GLY A 29 40.64 3.75 8.34
C GLY A 29 39.13 3.74 8.32
N GLY A 30 38.43 3.17 9.31
CA GLY A 30 38.10 3.89 10.54
C GLY A 30 37.22 5.10 10.21
N VAL A 31 36.11 5.32 10.93
CA VAL A 31 35.34 6.58 10.81
C VAL A 31 36.25 7.72 11.27
N ARG A 32 37.12 8.19 10.39
CA ARG A 32 37.75 9.49 10.50
C ARG A 32 36.57 10.45 10.45
N SER A 33 36.53 11.40 11.39
CA SER A 33 35.73 12.61 11.18
C SER A 33 36.13 13.08 9.79
N LEU A 34 35.21 12.95 8.84
CA LEU A 34 35.39 13.31 7.45
C LEU A 34 35.83 14.77 7.44
N ASP A 35 37.15 14.99 7.38
CA ASP A 35 37.74 16.30 7.53
C ASP A 35 37.40 17.06 6.26
N ARG A 36 36.77 18.22 6.45
CA ARG A 36 36.33 19.07 5.34
C ARG A 36 37.51 19.47 4.46
N GLU A 37 38.70 19.59 5.05
CA GLU A 37 39.93 19.88 4.32
C GLU A 37 40.46 18.66 3.53
N GLU A 38 40.26 17.44 4.04
CA GLU A 38 40.62 16.21 3.32
C GLU A 38 39.65 15.93 2.16
N LEU A 39 38.39 16.39 2.24
CA LEU A 39 37.33 16.17 1.23
C LEU A 39 37.14 17.30 0.22
N PHE A 40 37.43 18.53 0.61
CA PHE A 40 37.17 19.71 -0.21
C PHE A 40 38.33 20.72 -0.19
N GLY A 41 39.38 20.45 0.59
CA GLY A 41 40.60 21.25 0.62
C GLY A 41 41.58 20.84 -0.47
N GLU A 42 42.73 21.51 -0.50
CA GLU A 42 43.70 21.40 -1.61
C GLU A 42 44.31 19.98 -1.74
N SER A 43 44.33 19.21 -0.65
CA SER A 43 44.80 17.82 -0.61
C SER A 43 43.79 16.79 -1.11
N SER A 44 42.54 17.17 -1.37
CA SER A 44 41.46 16.24 -1.76
C SER A 44 41.59 15.66 -3.18
N GLY A 45 42.67 16.04 -3.88
CA GLY A 45 42.91 15.65 -5.26
C GLY A 45 42.06 16.45 -6.23
N LYS A 46 42.48 16.48 -7.50
CA LYS A 46 41.73 17.16 -8.55
C LYS A 46 40.46 16.35 -8.81
N GLY A 47 39.29 16.98 -8.70
CA GLY A 47 38.00 16.36 -9.04
C GLY A 47 38.08 15.66 -10.39
N SER A 48 37.41 14.51 -10.50
CA SER A 48 37.50 13.65 -11.69
C SER A 48 37.30 14.49 -12.96
N LYS A 49 38.33 14.58 -13.79
CA LYS A 49 38.26 15.28 -15.09
C LYS A 49 37.47 14.49 -16.14
N SER A 50 36.90 13.34 -15.77
CA SER A 50 35.97 12.63 -16.65
C SER A 50 34.69 13.45 -16.77
N VAL A 51 34.49 14.09 -17.92
CA VAL A 51 33.15 14.54 -18.32
C VAL A 51 32.22 13.33 -18.18
N ALA A 52 31.14 13.49 -17.40
CA ALA A 52 30.12 12.44 -17.29
C ALA A 52 29.72 12.01 -18.70
N ARG A 53 30.04 10.77 -19.09
CA ARG A 53 29.66 10.25 -20.39
C ARG A 53 28.14 10.15 -20.39
N HIS A 54 27.49 10.95 -21.24
CA HIS A 54 26.08 10.78 -21.53
C HIS A 54 25.87 9.33 -21.95
N ILE A 55 25.17 8.56 -21.14
CA ILE A 55 24.69 7.24 -21.53
C ILE A 55 23.43 7.52 -22.35
N PRO A 56 23.45 7.40 -23.68
CA PRO A 56 22.24 7.58 -24.47
C PRO A 56 21.24 6.48 -24.07
N GLY A 57 20.22 6.87 -23.32
CA GLY A 57 19.03 6.05 -23.09
C GLY A 57 17.95 6.39 -24.13
N ASN A 58 17.14 5.41 -24.52
CA ASN A 58 16.00 5.67 -25.39
C ASN A 58 14.85 6.29 -24.58
N LEU A 59 14.91 7.60 -24.34
CA LEU A 59 13.91 8.35 -23.58
C LEU A 59 12.50 8.22 -24.20
N SER A 60 12.43 8.03 -25.51
CA SER A 60 11.17 7.77 -26.22
C SER A 60 10.52 6.46 -25.77
N ASP A 61 11.30 5.38 -25.65
CA ASP A 61 10.79 4.08 -25.18
C ASP A 61 10.33 4.17 -23.72
N LEU A 62 11.07 4.90 -22.89
CA LEU A 62 10.69 5.13 -21.50
C LEU A 62 9.35 5.88 -21.42
N ASN A 63 9.21 6.95 -22.21
CA ASN A 63 7.99 7.75 -22.24
C ASN A 63 6.79 6.95 -22.77
N GLN A 64 7.01 6.14 -23.81
CA GLN A 64 5.98 5.24 -24.34
C GLN A 64 5.53 4.24 -23.29
N ARG A 65 6.48 3.57 -22.60
CA ARG A 65 6.16 2.63 -21.51
C ARG A 65 5.42 3.31 -20.36
N ALA A 66 5.87 4.49 -19.94
CA ALA A 66 5.22 5.25 -18.88
C ALA A 66 3.78 5.65 -19.25
N THR A 67 3.56 6.07 -20.50
CA THR A 67 2.24 6.44 -21.02
C THR A 67 1.31 5.23 -21.08
N SER A 68 1.79 4.11 -21.61
CA SER A 68 1.02 2.85 -21.66
C SER A 68 0.64 2.39 -20.25
N ALA A 69 1.60 2.31 -19.32
CA ALA A 69 1.34 1.92 -17.94
C ALA A 69 0.32 2.85 -17.25
N SER A 70 0.45 4.17 -17.43
CA SER A 70 -0.49 5.15 -16.86
C SER A 70 -1.91 4.99 -17.43
N SER A 71 -2.02 4.63 -18.72
CA SER A 71 -3.31 4.37 -19.36
C SER A 71 -3.99 3.11 -18.82
N GLU A 72 -3.23 2.04 -18.55
CA GLU A 72 -3.72 0.81 -17.94
C GLU A 72 -4.17 1.03 -16.50
N VAL A 73 -3.40 1.80 -15.71
CA VAL A 73 -3.78 2.19 -14.35
C VAL A 73 -5.06 3.01 -14.36
N SER A 74 -5.20 3.97 -15.29
CA SER A 74 -6.42 4.79 -15.42
C SER A 74 -7.64 3.94 -15.76
N ARG A 75 -7.47 2.92 -16.61
CA ARG A 75 -8.53 1.94 -16.93
C ARG A 75 -8.88 1.08 -15.71
N ALA A 76 -7.87 0.55 -15.02
CA ALA A 76 -8.06 -0.26 -13.82
C ALA A 76 -8.80 0.53 -12.73
N HIS A 77 -8.46 1.80 -12.53
CA HIS A 77 -9.14 2.68 -11.59
C HIS A 77 -10.64 2.80 -11.90
N ARG A 78 -11.02 3.00 -13.17
CA ARG A 78 -12.45 3.03 -13.56
C ARG A 78 -13.17 1.73 -13.24
N LEU A 79 -12.54 0.59 -13.51
CA LEU A 79 -13.11 -0.74 -13.21
C LEU A 79 -13.29 -0.95 -11.70
N VAL A 80 -12.36 -0.43 -10.88
CA VAL A 80 -12.46 -0.48 -9.42
C VAL A 80 -13.63 0.36 -8.92
N LEU A 81 -13.87 1.55 -9.48
CA LEU A 81 -15.03 2.37 -9.14
C LEU A 81 -16.34 1.65 -9.48
N GLU A 82 -16.47 1.13 -10.70
CA GLU A 82 -17.67 0.38 -11.11
C GLU A 82 -17.89 -0.87 -10.23
N ARG A 83 -16.80 -1.56 -9.84
CA ARG A 83 -16.87 -2.66 -8.88
C ARG A 83 -17.36 -2.19 -7.52
N GLY A 84 -16.90 -1.03 -7.04
CA GLY A 84 -17.36 -0.42 -5.80
C GLY A 84 -18.87 -0.20 -5.79
N ASP A 85 -19.40 0.41 -6.85
CA ASP A 85 -20.84 0.64 -6.99
C ASP A 85 -21.64 -0.67 -7.01
N LYS A 86 -21.14 -1.68 -7.73
CA LYS A 86 -21.77 -3.01 -7.78
C LYS A 86 -21.74 -3.72 -6.43
N LEU A 87 -20.66 -3.59 -5.67
CA LEU A 87 -20.55 -4.17 -4.33
C LEU A 87 -21.51 -3.50 -3.35
N ASN A 88 -21.66 -2.18 -3.41
CA ASN A 88 -22.62 -1.47 -2.57
C ASN A 88 -24.06 -1.96 -2.82
N GLN A 89 -24.44 -2.14 -4.10
CA GLN A 89 -25.74 -2.71 -4.45
C GLN A 89 -25.88 -4.19 -4.06
N LEU A 90 -24.78 -4.94 -4.08
CA LEU A 90 -24.80 -6.34 -3.66
C LEU A 90 -25.01 -6.45 -2.15
N GLU A 91 -24.37 -5.59 -1.37
CA GLU A 91 -24.52 -5.52 0.09
C GLU A 91 -25.98 -5.26 0.47
N GLU A 92 -26.62 -4.25 -0.11
CA GLU A 92 -28.04 -3.95 0.13
C GLU A 92 -28.95 -5.15 -0.17
N ARG A 93 -28.73 -5.82 -1.31
CA ARG A 93 -29.50 -7.00 -1.70
C ARG A 93 -29.23 -8.20 -0.80
N ALA A 94 -27.98 -8.41 -0.39
CA ALA A 94 -27.60 -9.50 0.50
C ALA A 94 -28.18 -9.31 1.90
N GLU A 95 -28.22 -8.07 2.39
CA GLU A 95 -28.84 -7.73 3.66
C GLU A 95 -30.35 -7.98 3.62
N LYS A 96 -31.02 -7.54 2.55
CA LYS A 96 -32.44 -7.84 2.34
C LYS A 96 -32.71 -9.35 2.28
N MET A 97 -31.89 -10.08 1.52
CA MET A 97 -31.99 -11.54 1.39
C MET A 97 -31.79 -12.24 2.74
N ARG A 98 -30.85 -11.76 3.56
CA ARG A 98 -30.63 -12.28 4.92
C ARG A 98 -31.87 -12.11 5.78
N SER A 99 -32.46 -10.91 5.81
CA SER A 99 -33.68 -10.64 6.58
C SER A 99 -34.85 -11.52 6.10
N GLU A 100 -35.06 -11.65 4.80
CA GLU A 100 -36.10 -12.54 4.24
C GLU A 100 -35.85 -14.02 4.61
N ALA A 101 -34.60 -14.47 4.60
CA ALA A 101 -34.23 -15.83 4.99
C ALA A 101 -34.49 -16.10 6.49
N GLU A 102 -34.23 -15.12 7.36
CA GLU A 102 -34.54 -15.22 8.80
C GLU A 102 -36.05 -15.35 9.03
N VAL A 103 -36.84 -14.50 8.37
CA VAL A 103 -38.31 -14.56 8.44
C VAL A 103 -38.85 -15.89 7.93
N PHE A 104 -38.32 -16.37 6.80
CA PHE A 104 -38.69 -17.67 6.24
C PHE A 104 -38.34 -18.81 7.19
N SER A 105 -37.14 -18.80 7.77
CA SER A 105 -36.69 -19.81 8.72
C SER A 105 -37.59 -19.88 9.96
N SER A 106 -37.93 -18.72 10.53
CA SER A 106 -38.88 -18.64 11.66
C SER A 106 -40.25 -19.19 11.29
N SER A 107 -40.79 -18.79 10.14
CA SER A 107 -42.12 -19.23 9.68
C SER A 107 -42.17 -20.74 9.42
N ALA A 108 -41.11 -21.29 8.82
CA ALA A 108 -40.98 -22.72 8.59
C ALA A 108 -40.84 -23.50 9.91
N HIS A 109 -40.12 -22.95 10.89
CA HIS A 109 -40.00 -23.53 12.22
C HIS A 109 -41.35 -23.56 12.95
N ASP A 110 -42.10 -22.45 12.93
CA ASP A 110 -43.43 -22.37 13.53
C ASP A 110 -44.41 -23.34 12.88
N LEU A 111 -44.36 -23.46 11.55
CA LEU A 111 -45.17 -24.44 10.82
C LEU A 111 -44.80 -25.86 11.25
N MET A 112 -43.50 -26.18 11.31
CA MET A 112 -43.02 -27.49 11.77
C MET A 112 -43.56 -27.81 13.17
N LEU A 113 -43.45 -26.89 14.13
CA LEU A 113 -43.95 -27.10 15.50
C LEU A 113 -45.45 -27.38 15.55
N LYS A 114 -46.26 -26.66 14.76
CA LYS A 114 -47.73 -26.85 14.70
C LYS A 114 -48.14 -28.26 14.23
N TYR A 115 -47.32 -28.89 13.39
CA TYR A 115 -47.62 -30.19 12.80
C TYR A 115 -46.78 -31.33 13.38
N LYS A 116 -45.71 -31.04 14.14
CA LYS A 116 -44.79 -32.03 14.71
C LYS A 116 -45.50 -33.14 15.48
N ASP A 117 -46.46 -32.75 16.32
CA ASP A 117 -47.14 -33.67 17.25
C ASP A 117 -48.61 -33.93 16.85
N LYS A 118 -49.07 -33.41 15.71
CA LYS A 118 -50.44 -33.66 15.23
C LYS A 118 -50.59 -35.12 14.82
N LYS A 119 -51.52 -35.80 15.47
CA LYS A 119 -51.92 -37.16 15.11
C LYS A 119 -53.02 -37.10 14.05
N TRP A 120 -52.95 -37.99 13.07
CA TRP A 120 -53.87 -38.04 11.92
C TRP A 120 -55.35 -38.20 12.30
N TYR A 121 -55.64 -38.65 13.53
CA TYR A 121 -56.98 -38.91 14.05
C TYR A 121 -57.57 -37.75 14.89
N GLN A 122 -56.88 -36.61 15.03
CA GLN A 122 -57.31 -35.46 15.84
C GLN A 122 -57.78 -34.26 14.99
N LEU A 123 -58.41 -34.54 13.83
CA LEU A 123 -58.92 -33.52 12.91
C LEU A 123 -60.11 -32.75 13.50
#